data_AF-A0A961E0K6-F1
#
_entry.id   AF-A0A961E0K6-F1
#
_cell.length_a   1.000
_cell.length_b   1.000
_cell.length_c   1.000
_cell.angle_alpha   90.00
_cell.angle_beta   90.00
_cell.angle_gamma   90.00
#
_symmetry.space_group_name_H-M   'P 1'
#
loop_
_entity.id
_entity.type
_entity.pdbx_description
1 polymer ?
#
loop_
_entity_poly.entity_id
_entity_poly.type
_entity_poly.pdbx_seq_one_letter_code
_entity_poly.pdbx_strand_id
1 'polypeptide(L)'
;MTHTGVATGLIDTIDRIADRHRSERRCVTVVPTGIDTVCIELSERAVDYCGRCGQTLPPAGPVTWIDSRSGSHQGAYSQQHGCGEWNEPECVLIEIDLDDMADMADPEESVCERIAAAAAELDADVARETDSEVRRIRAGLISDLRDTLAQAADIAADADLAGDEKAEALDGLENGGGEEPGVYRDGGRWQAWAWHPRHRAEDANEAIIVTEADL
;
A
#
# COMPACT_ATOMS: atom_id res chain seq x y z
N MET A 1 -43.14 -13.02 13.10
CA MET A 1 -41.75 -12.79 13.56
C MET A 1 -41.67 -11.34 14.01
N THR A 2 -40.79 -11.01 14.95
CA THR A 2 -40.52 -9.61 15.33
C THR A 2 -39.47 -9.01 14.40
N HIS A 3 -39.59 -7.72 14.08
CA HIS A 3 -38.68 -6.97 13.18
C HIS A 3 -37.20 -7.24 13.48
N THR A 4 -36.87 -7.22 14.78
CA THR A 4 -35.53 -7.48 15.33
C THR A 4 -34.92 -8.81 14.90
N GLY A 5 -35.73 -9.87 14.78
CA GLY A 5 -35.23 -11.20 14.40
C GLY A 5 -34.89 -11.35 12.91
N VAL A 6 -35.48 -10.51 12.06
CA VAL A 6 -35.15 -10.43 10.63
C VAL A 6 -33.87 -9.59 10.45
N ALA A 7 -33.79 -8.45 11.14
CA ALA A 7 -32.61 -7.58 11.12
C ALA A 7 -31.31 -8.31 11.52
N THR A 8 -31.31 -9.10 12.61
CA THR A 8 -30.11 -9.87 13.01
C THR A 8 -29.66 -10.87 11.94
N GLY A 9 -30.58 -11.63 11.34
CA GLY A 9 -30.23 -12.63 10.31
C GLY A 9 -29.72 -11.99 9.00
N LEU A 10 -30.14 -10.77 8.70
CA LEU A 10 -29.63 -9.99 7.58
C LEU A 10 -28.24 -9.42 7.88
N ILE A 11 -27.99 -8.92 9.10
CA ILE A 11 -26.65 -8.46 9.55
C ILE A 11 -25.64 -9.62 9.51
N ASP A 12 -25.97 -10.80 10.06
CA ASP A 12 -25.11 -11.99 10.02
C ASP A 12 -24.81 -12.44 8.57
N THR A 13 -25.72 -12.16 7.65
CA THR A 13 -25.57 -12.46 6.22
C THR A 13 -24.69 -11.44 5.52
N ILE A 14 -24.86 -10.15 5.82
CA ILE A 14 -23.98 -9.08 5.35
C ILE A 14 -22.54 -9.33 5.80
N ASP A 15 -22.31 -9.63 7.08
CA ASP A 15 -20.99 -9.94 7.63
C ASP A 15 -20.33 -11.13 6.92
N ARG A 16 -21.06 -12.24 6.77
CA ARG A 16 -20.66 -13.44 6.03
C ARG A 16 -20.36 -13.21 4.54
N ILE A 17 -20.96 -12.20 3.91
CA ILE A 17 -20.65 -11.83 2.51
C ILE A 17 -19.41 -10.93 2.50
N ALA A 18 -19.36 -9.91 3.36
CA ALA A 18 -18.26 -8.97 3.46
C ALA A 18 -16.92 -9.67 3.78
N ASP A 19 -16.92 -10.64 4.70
CA ASP A 19 -15.72 -11.38 5.10
C ASP A 19 -15.08 -12.18 3.94
N ARG A 20 -15.84 -12.51 2.88
CA ARG A 20 -15.29 -13.14 1.65
C ARG A 20 -14.33 -12.23 0.89
N HIS A 21 -14.40 -10.92 1.11
CA HIS A 21 -13.50 -9.92 0.54
C HIS A 21 -12.31 -9.62 1.47
N ARG A 22 -12.25 -10.21 2.67
CA ARG A 22 -11.06 -10.11 3.52
C ARG A 22 -9.90 -10.85 2.87
N SER A 23 -8.74 -10.23 2.89
CA SER A 23 -7.48 -10.87 2.51
C SER A 23 -6.41 -10.51 3.53
N GLU A 24 -5.20 -11.03 3.33
CA GLU A 24 -4.03 -10.65 4.13
C GLU A 24 -3.61 -9.17 3.94
N ARG A 25 -4.20 -8.46 2.97
CA ARG A 25 -3.98 -7.03 2.70
C ARG A 25 -5.25 -6.17 2.83
N ARG A 26 -6.42 -6.77 2.58
CA ARG A 26 -7.73 -6.11 2.66
C ARG A 26 -8.36 -6.34 4.01
N CYS A 27 -8.45 -5.28 4.81
CA CYS A 27 -9.30 -5.27 5.99
C CYS A 27 -10.75 -5.04 5.56
N VAL A 28 -11.66 -5.77 6.20
CA VAL A 28 -13.10 -5.59 6.09
C VAL A 28 -13.67 -5.36 7.48
N THR A 29 -14.45 -4.29 7.63
CA THR A 29 -15.12 -3.91 8.88
C THR A 29 -16.61 -3.75 8.61
N VAL A 30 -17.45 -4.40 9.41
CA VAL A 30 -18.91 -4.26 9.34
C VAL A 30 -19.39 -3.60 10.63
N VAL A 31 -20.09 -2.48 10.52
CA VAL A 31 -20.54 -1.66 11.65
C VAL A 31 -22.04 -1.41 11.53
N PRO A 32 -22.89 -2.01 12.38
CA PRO A 32 -24.28 -1.60 12.52
C PRO A 32 -24.35 -0.17 13.06
N THR A 33 -24.86 0.76 12.28
CA THR A 33 -24.96 2.19 12.61
C THR A 33 -26.43 2.57 12.81
N GLY A 34 -26.91 2.48 14.05
CA GLY A 34 -28.32 2.74 14.37
C GLY A 34 -29.13 1.44 14.48
N ILE A 35 -30.37 1.47 14.02
CA ILE A 35 -31.33 0.35 14.14
C ILE A 35 -31.52 -0.37 12.79
N ASP A 36 -31.29 0.35 11.70
CA ASP A 36 -31.74 0.12 10.34
C ASP A 36 -30.61 0.24 9.30
N THR A 37 -29.41 0.70 9.66
CA THR A 37 -28.28 0.83 8.72
C THR A 37 -27.09 -0.04 9.12
N VAL A 38 -26.44 -0.66 8.14
CA VAL A 38 -25.14 -1.32 8.27
C VAL A 38 -24.14 -0.65 7.35
N CYS A 39 -23.06 -0.12 7.92
CA CYS A 39 -21.89 0.32 7.16
C CYS A 39 -20.94 -0.86 6.95
N ILE A 40 -20.41 -0.99 5.73
CA ILE A 40 -19.29 -1.89 5.41
C ILE A 40 -18.15 -1.03 4.89
N GLU A 41 -16.99 -1.25 5.47
CA GLU A 41 -15.77 -0.54 5.13
C GLU A 41 -14.73 -1.54 4.62
N LEU A 42 -14.22 -1.28 3.42
CA LEU A 42 -13.11 -2.01 2.81
C LEU A 42 -11.90 -1.10 2.85
N SER A 43 -10.75 -1.60 3.32
CA SER A 43 -9.49 -0.84 3.31
C SER A 43 -8.27 -1.69 2.99
N GLU A 44 -7.33 -1.11 2.25
CA GLU A 44 -6.14 -1.79 1.77
C GLU A 44 -4.99 -0.80 1.52
N ARG A 45 -3.74 -1.19 1.79
CA ARG A 45 -2.58 -0.34 1.55
C ARG A 45 -2.02 -0.50 0.13
N ALA A 46 -1.74 0.64 -0.49
CA ALA A 46 -0.91 0.77 -1.69
C ALA A 46 0.60 0.58 -1.42
N VAL A 47 1.03 0.72 -0.16
CA VAL A 47 2.45 0.71 0.26
C VAL A 47 2.62 -0.04 1.60
N ASP A 48 3.57 -0.97 1.67
CA ASP A 48 3.85 -1.80 2.86
C ASP A 48 4.95 -1.21 3.77
N TYR A 49 5.47 -0.01 3.47
CA TYR A 49 6.48 0.74 4.25
C TYR A 49 6.03 2.15 4.65
N CYS A 50 6.67 2.72 5.67
CA CYS A 50 6.47 4.11 6.08
C CYS A 50 7.15 5.10 5.13
N GLY A 51 6.39 6.00 4.50
CA GLY A 51 6.90 6.96 3.51
C GLY A 51 8.02 7.89 4.00
N ARG A 52 8.16 8.10 5.31
CA ARG A 52 9.20 8.96 5.91
C ARG A 52 10.49 8.27 6.30
N CYS A 53 10.45 7.00 6.72
CA CYS A 53 11.63 6.33 7.27
C CYS A 53 11.86 4.90 6.75
N GLY A 54 11.08 4.45 5.76
CA GLY A 54 11.26 3.18 5.07
C GLY A 54 11.00 1.91 5.91
N GLN A 55 10.63 2.03 7.18
CA GLN A 55 10.32 0.86 8.01
C GLN A 55 9.02 0.20 7.54
N THR A 56 9.02 -1.13 7.45
CA THR A 56 7.83 -1.93 7.15
C THR A 56 6.70 -1.59 8.13
N LEU A 57 5.53 -1.29 7.59
CA LEU A 57 4.33 -1.07 8.40
C LEU A 57 3.75 -2.42 8.83
N PRO A 58 3.08 -2.49 10.00
CA PRO A 58 2.24 -3.64 10.33
C PRO A 58 1.18 -3.89 9.24
N PRO A 59 0.58 -5.08 9.17
CA PRO A 59 -0.59 -5.31 8.32
C PRO A 59 -1.66 -4.24 8.53
N ALA A 60 -2.36 -3.88 7.45
CA ALA A 60 -3.52 -2.99 7.52
C ALA A 60 -4.59 -3.65 8.40
N GLY A 61 -4.73 -3.15 9.62
CA GLY A 61 -5.65 -3.66 10.62
C GLY A 61 -6.44 -2.51 11.24
N PRO A 62 -7.64 -2.78 11.77
CA PRO A 62 -8.48 -1.75 12.34
C PRO A 62 -7.79 -1.14 13.56
N VAL A 63 -7.36 0.11 13.46
CA VAL A 63 -7.01 0.92 14.62
C VAL A 63 -8.32 1.38 15.23
N THR A 64 -8.63 0.94 16.44
CA THR A 64 -9.94 1.10 17.09
C THR A 64 -10.43 2.57 17.12
N TRP A 65 -11.37 2.94 16.24
CA TRP A 65 -12.15 4.20 16.24
C TRP A 65 -13.66 3.88 16.03
N ILE A 66 -14.54 4.86 15.76
CA ILE A 66 -16.01 4.72 15.99
C ILE A 66 -16.86 5.61 15.01
N ASP A 67 -17.79 6.48 15.46
CA ASP A 67 -18.52 7.48 14.62
C ASP A 67 -18.77 8.83 15.38
N SER A 68 -18.29 9.98 14.91
CA SER A 68 -18.41 11.26 15.66
C SER A 68 -19.83 11.80 15.83
N ARG A 69 -20.85 11.21 15.19
CA ARG A 69 -22.28 11.57 15.32
C ARG A 69 -22.93 10.93 16.55
N SER A 70 -22.38 9.82 17.04
CA SER A 70 -22.77 9.11 18.27
C SER A 70 -21.92 9.47 19.50
N GLY A 71 -21.16 10.58 19.44
CA GLY A 71 -20.08 10.87 20.40
C GLY A 71 -18.83 10.01 20.21
N SER A 72 -18.83 9.25 19.10
CA SER A 72 -17.88 8.20 18.73
C SER A 72 -16.51 8.75 18.26
N HIS A 73 -16.21 8.63 16.94
CA HIS A 73 -14.91 8.94 16.29
C HIS A 73 -14.84 8.65 14.73
N GLN A 74 -14.78 9.63 13.80
CA GLN A 74 -14.40 9.41 12.36
C GLN A 74 -12.99 9.98 11.99
N GLY A 75 -12.02 9.15 11.59
CA GLY A 75 -10.62 9.58 11.45
C GLY A 75 -9.70 8.55 10.81
N ALA A 76 -8.66 9.03 10.12
CA ALA A 76 -7.87 8.24 9.19
C ALA A 76 -7.08 7.08 9.82
N TYR A 77 -6.95 6.00 9.05
CA TYR A 77 -6.22 4.78 9.38
C TYR A 77 -4.76 5.05 9.74
N SER A 78 -4.48 5.07 11.04
CA SER A 78 -3.28 5.70 11.58
C SER A 78 -2.41 4.71 12.33
N GLN A 79 -1.50 4.04 11.62
CA GLN A 79 -0.41 3.29 12.26
C GLN A 79 0.87 4.13 12.29
N GLN A 80 1.02 4.94 13.34
CA GLN A 80 2.32 5.50 13.71
C GLN A 80 3.21 4.36 14.23
N HIS A 81 4.03 3.76 13.36
CA HIS A 81 5.00 2.73 13.76
C HIS A 81 6.15 3.29 14.65
N GLY A 82 6.25 4.62 14.79
CA GLY A 82 7.10 5.31 15.77
C GLY A 82 7.70 6.63 15.30
N CYS A 83 7.93 6.83 14.00
CA CYS A 83 8.67 8.00 13.50
C CYS A 83 7.88 9.34 13.47
N GLY A 84 6.57 9.30 13.74
CA GLY A 84 5.68 10.46 13.69
C GLY A 84 5.08 10.75 12.31
N GLU A 85 5.26 9.84 11.35
CA GLU A 85 4.56 9.85 10.06
C GLU A 85 3.22 9.10 10.14
N TRP A 86 2.25 9.55 9.34
CA TRP A 86 0.93 8.95 9.22
C TRP A 86 0.81 8.32 7.84
N ASN A 87 0.44 7.05 7.77
CA ASN A 87 0.40 6.28 6.52
C ASN A 87 -0.99 5.64 6.38
N GLU A 88 -1.84 6.34 5.63
CA GLU A 88 -3.26 6.04 5.41
C GLU A 88 -3.40 5.04 4.24
N PRO A 89 -3.99 3.84 4.42
CA PRO A 89 -4.57 3.04 3.33
C PRO A 89 -5.68 3.76 2.57
N GLU A 90 -5.90 3.28 1.34
CA GLU A 90 -7.11 3.55 0.59
C GLU A 90 -8.32 2.88 1.26
N CYS A 91 -9.50 3.50 1.15
CA CYS A 91 -10.73 2.91 1.67
C CYS A 91 -11.97 3.25 0.84
N VAL A 92 -12.95 2.36 0.91
CA VAL A 92 -14.31 2.57 0.39
C VAL A 92 -15.31 2.19 1.48
N LEU A 93 -16.26 3.09 1.74
CA LEU A 93 -17.35 2.89 2.69
C LEU A 93 -18.67 2.78 1.92
N ILE A 94 -19.44 1.72 2.18
CA ILE A 94 -20.80 1.56 1.67
C ILE A 94 -21.80 1.46 2.82
N GLU A 95 -22.96 2.06 2.61
CA GLU A 95 -24.09 2.04 3.55
C GLU A 95 -25.18 1.11 3.00
N ILE A 96 -25.71 0.23 3.85
CA ILE A 96 -26.78 -0.70 3.54
C ILE A 96 -27.95 -0.43 4.50
N ASP A 97 -29.00 0.19 3.95
CA ASP A 97 -30.28 0.34 4.62
C ASP A 97 -31.01 -1.03 4.63
N LEU A 98 -31.32 -1.52 5.83
CA LEU A 98 -31.92 -2.83 6.09
C LEU A 98 -33.43 -2.84 5.81
N ASP A 99 -34.11 -1.70 5.86
CA ASP A 99 -35.52 -1.58 5.49
C ASP A 99 -35.66 -1.63 3.96
N ASP A 100 -34.78 -0.94 3.22
CA ASP A 100 -34.66 -1.08 1.76
C ASP A 100 -34.38 -2.54 1.35
N MET A 101 -33.51 -3.25 2.08
CA MET A 101 -33.21 -4.67 1.80
C MET A 101 -34.38 -5.61 2.13
N ALA A 102 -35.22 -5.28 3.11
CA ALA A 102 -36.33 -6.14 3.53
C ALA A 102 -37.41 -6.29 2.46
N ASP A 103 -37.58 -5.28 1.60
CA ASP A 103 -38.53 -5.28 0.47
C ASP A 103 -37.92 -5.84 -0.85
N MET A 104 -36.63 -6.20 -0.88
CA MET A 104 -35.98 -6.78 -2.07
C MET A 104 -36.33 -8.26 -2.29
N ALA A 105 -36.43 -8.66 -3.57
CA ALA A 105 -36.67 -10.05 -3.96
C ALA A 105 -35.46 -10.97 -3.70
N ASP A 106 -34.24 -10.44 -3.84
CA ASP A 106 -33.00 -11.10 -3.44
C ASP A 106 -32.05 -10.07 -2.78
N PRO A 107 -32.07 -9.96 -1.43
CA PRO A 107 -31.15 -9.08 -0.73
C PRO A 107 -29.73 -9.63 -0.66
N GLU A 108 -29.50 -10.95 -0.76
CA GLU A 108 -28.13 -11.50 -0.74
C GLU A 108 -27.38 -11.12 -2.03
N GLU A 109 -28.04 -11.19 -3.18
CA GLU A 109 -27.48 -10.77 -4.48
C GLU A 109 -27.15 -9.26 -4.47
N SER A 110 -28.08 -8.41 -4.03
CA SER A 110 -27.88 -6.96 -3.90
C SER A 110 -26.68 -6.59 -3.01
N VAL A 111 -26.54 -7.25 -1.86
CA VAL A 111 -25.41 -7.06 -0.95
C VAL A 111 -24.10 -7.52 -1.60
N CYS A 112 -24.09 -8.66 -2.30
CA CYS A 112 -22.92 -9.15 -3.03
C CYS A 112 -22.48 -8.16 -4.14
N GLU A 113 -23.42 -7.65 -4.95
CA GLU A 113 -23.11 -6.69 -6.01
C GLU A 113 -22.53 -5.38 -5.47
N ARG A 114 -23.11 -4.83 -4.38
CA ARG A 114 -22.62 -3.60 -3.74
C ARG A 114 -21.19 -3.77 -3.19
N ILE A 115 -20.92 -4.86 -2.48
CA ILE A 115 -19.58 -5.14 -1.92
C ILE A 115 -18.58 -5.42 -3.05
N ALA A 116 -18.97 -6.12 -4.11
CA ALA A 116 -18.11 -6.37 -5.27
C ALA A 116 -17.76 -5.08 -6.03
N ALA A 117 -18.71 -4.15 -6.18
CA ALA A 117 -18.47 -2.83 -6.78
C ALA A 117 -17.51 -2.00 -5.92
N ALA A 118 -17.73 -1.92 -4.61
CA ALA A 118 -16.84 -1.23 -3.67
C ALA A 118 -15.44 -1.84 -3.61
N ALA A 119 -15.34 -3.17 -3.71
CA ALA A 119 -14.07 -3.87 -3.79
C ALA A 119 -13.30 -3.50 -5.08
N ALA A 120 -13.99 -3.44 -6.23
CA ALA A 120 -13.39 -3.05 -7.50
C ALA A 120 -12.97 -1.56 -7.55
N GLU A 121 -13.69 -0.68 -6.84
CA GLU A 121 -13.30 0.72 -6.63
C GLU A 121 -12.01 0.81 -5.80
N LEU A 122 -11.96 0.13 -4.65
CA LEU A 122 -10.77 0.05 -3.81
C LEU A 122 -9.56 -0.56 -4.56
N ASP A 123 -9.76 -1.61 -5.35
CA ASP A 123 -8.72 -2.21 -6.20
C ASP A 123 -8.14 -1.18 -7.19
N ALA A 124 -8.97 -0.29 -7.75
CA ALA A 124 -8.56 0.74 -8.68
C ALA A 124 -7.88 1.95 -8.00
N ASP A 125 -8.25 2.28 -6.77
CA ASP A 125 -7.55 3.28 -5.95
C ASP A 125 -6.16 2.78 -5.52
N VAL A 126 -6.10 1.58 -4.95
CA VAL A 126 -4.84 0.93 -4.52
C VAL A 126 -3.86 0.80 -5.69
N ALA A 127 -4.31 0.36 -6.85
CA ALA A 127 -3.46 0.25 -8.04
C ALA A 127 -2.90 1.62 -8.49
N ARG A 128 -3.74 2.67 -8.47
CA ARG A 128 -3.36 4.03 -8.87
C ARG A 128 -2.28 4.61 -7.97
N GLU A 129 -2.40 4.41 -6.66
CA GLU A 129 -1.43 4.94 -5.70
C GLU A 129 -0.15 4.10 -5.67
N THR A 130 -0.22 2.78 -5.82
CA THR A 130 0.98 1.95 -6.06
C THR A 130 1.72 2.41 -7.32
N ASP A 131 1.02 2.68 -8.44
CA ASP A 131 1.62 3.24 -9.66
C ASP A 131 2.20 4.65 -9.47
N SER A 132 1.64 5.45 -8.55
CA SER A 132 2.17 6.75 -8.14
C SER A 132 3.54 6.58 -7.46
N GLU A 133 3.60 5.69 -6.47
CA GLU A 133 4.80 5.39 -5.70
C GLU A 133 5.90 4.71 -6.53
N VAL A 134 5.55 3.78 -7.43
CA VAL A 134 6.49 3.18 -8.40
C VAL A 134 7.16 4.26 -9.25
N ARG A 135 6.38 5.24 -9.75
CA ARG A 135 6.93 6.37 -10.52
C ARG A 135 7.82 7.28 -9.66
N ARG A 136 7.45 7.53 -8.41
CA ARG A 136 8.26 8.32 -7.46
C ARG A 136 9.60 7.63 -7.17
N ILE A 137 9.58 6.33 -6.86
CA ILE A 137 10.80 5.54 -6.63
C ILE A 137 11.68 5.55 -7.88
N ARG A 138 11.12 5.26 -9.07
CA ARG A 138 11.89 5.24 -10.32
C ARG A 138 12.55 6.59 -10.62
N ALA A 139 11.86 7.70 -10.33
CA ALA A 139 12.43 9.04 -10.48
C ALA A 139 13.60 9.30 -9.50
N GLY A 140 13.51 8.80 -8.26
CA GLY A 140 14.61 8.81 -7.29
C GLY A 140 15.82 8.03 -7.80
N LEU A 141 15.62 6.76 -8.16
CA LEU A 141 16.67 5.87 -8.70
C LEU A 141 17.35 6.45 -9.95
N ILE A 142 16.60 7.12 -10.83
CA ILE A 142 17.15 7.86 -11.99
C ILE A 142 18.05 9.02 -11.56
N SER A 143 17.69 9.73 -10.48
CA SER A 143 18.54 10.82 -9.93
C SER A 143 19.81 10.24 -9.32
N ASP A 144 19.67 9.26 -8.42
CA ASP A 144 20.78 8.63 -7.72
C ASP A 144 21.79 8.02 -8.71
N LEU A 145 21.30 7.34 -9.75
CA LEU A 145 22.15 6.77 -10.79
C LEU A 145 22.87 7.85 -11.62
N ARG A 146 22.22 8.98 -11.93
CA ARG A 146 22.86 10.10 -12.65
C ARG A 146 23.93 10.78 -11.80
N ASP A 147 23.68 10.97 -10.51
CA ASP A 147 24.62 11.59 -9.58
C ASP A 147 25.83 10.66 -9.32
N THR A 148 25.62 9.34 -9.25
CA THR A 148 26.72 8.35 -9.21
C THR A 148 27.52 8.30 -10.51
N LEU A 149 26.87 8.32 -11.67
CA LEU A 149 27.56 8.35 -12.97
C LEU A 149 28.37 9.64 -13.18
N ALA A 150 27.90 10.78 -12.69
CA ALA A 150 28.66 12.02 -12.69
C ALA A 150 29.94 11.90 -11.83
N GLN A 151 29.81 11.42 -10.59
CA GLN A 151 30.97 11.18 -9.71
C GLN A 151 31.95 10.15 -10.30
N ALA A 152 31.45 9.07 -10.90
CA ALA A 152 32.30 8.08 -11.57
C ALA A 152 33.05 8.66 -12.77
N ALA A 153 32.43 9.59 -13.53
CA ALA A 153 33.08 10.30 -14.61
C ALA A 153 34.16 11.27 -14.10
N ASP A 154 33.91 11.98 -13.00
CA ASP A 154 34.90 12.87 -12.36
C ASP A 154 36.11 12.08 -11.85
N ILE A 155 35.91 10.96 -11.14
CA ILE A 155 36.99 10.05 -10.70
C ILE A 155 37.77 9.50 -11.91
N ALA A 156 37.09 9.13 -12.99
CA ALA A 156 37.75 8.65 -14.20
C ALA A 156 38.61 9.76 -14.86
N ALA A 157 38.13 11.00 -14.86
CA ALA A 157 38.78 12.17 -15.45
C ALA A 157 39.93 12.75 -14.59
N ASP A 158 39.92 12.53 -13.28
CA ASP A 158 40.97 13.00 -12.36
C ASP A 158 42.35 12.51 -12.81
N ALA A 159 43.30 13.42 -13.02
CA ALA A 159 44.64 13.08 -13.49
C ALA A 159 45.64 12.83 -12.35
N ASP A 160 45.28 13.18 -11.12
CA ASP A 160 46.14 13.09 -9.93
C ASP A 160 45.97 11.73 -9.21
N LEU A 161 44.83 11.04 -9.40
CA LEU A 161 44.58 9.69 -8.86
C LEU A 161 45.25 8.58 -9.70
N ALA A 162 45.93 7.65 -9.01
CA ALA A 162 46.44 6.41 -9.58
C ALA A 162 45.32 5.42 -9.93
N GLY A 163 45.63 4.40 -10.74
CA GLY A 163 44.61 3.46 -11.26
C GLY A 163 43.98 2.57 -10.18
N ASP A 164 44.71 2.26 -9.12
CA ASP A 164 44.25 1.58 -7.91
C ASP A 164 43.42 2.50 -7.01
N GLU A 165 43.86 3.75 -6.81
CA GLU A 165 43.08 4.78 -6.07
C GLU A 165 41.73 5.06 -6.75
N LYS A 166 41.68 5.08 -8.09
CA LYS A 166 40.42 5.18 -8.86
C LYS A 166 39.51 3.96 -8.68
N ALA A 167 40.07 2.76 -8.59
CA ALA A 167 39.28 1.56 -8.36
C ALA A 167 38.64 1.61 -6.95
N GLU A 168 39.41 1.93 -5.92
CA GLU A 168 38.91 2.11 -4.55
C GLU A 168 37.85 3.23 -4.46
N ALA A 169 38.07 4.36 -5.14
CA ALA A 169 37.10 5.45 -5.18
C ALA A 169 35.79 5.08 -5.90
N LEU A 170 35.85 4.30 -7.00
CA LEU A 170 34.66 3.79 -7.69
C LEU A 170 33.91 2.74 -6.88
N ASP A 171 34.62 1.85 -6.18
CA ASP A 171 34.02 0.87 -5.26
C ASP A 171 33.30 1.60 -4.10
N GLY A 172 33.84 2.72 -3.63
CA GLY A 172 33.23 3.59 -2.61
C GLY A 172 31.98 4.36 -3.05
N LEU A 173 31.59 4.32 -4.33
CA LEU A 173 30.31 4.87 -4.81
C LEU A 173 29.14 3.88 -4.71
N GLU A 174 29.41 2.60 -4.47
CA GLU A 174 28.35 1.60 -4.29
C GLU A 174 27.70 1.75 -2.90
N ASN A 175 26.37 1.85 -2.87
CA ASN A 175 25.59 2.03 -1.64
C ASN A 175 24.44 1.02 -1.49
N GLY A 176 24.45 -0.02 -2.32
CA GLY A 176 23.56 -1.17 -2.27
C GLY A 176 24.22 -2.38 -2.97
N GLY A 177 23.43 -3.43 -3.22
CA GLY A 177 23.89 -4.65 -3.88
C GLY A 177 22.73 -5.63 -4.09
N GLY A 178 23.03 -6.91 -4.37
CA GLY A 178 22.02 -7.90 -4.73
C GLY A 178 20.94 -8.21 -3.68
N GLU A 179 21.14 -7.81 -2.42
CA GLU A 179 20.15 -7.95 -1.32
C GLU A 179 19.75 -6.60 -0.70
N GLU A 180 20.45 -5.50 -0.99
CA GLU A 180 20.25 -4.18 -0.41
C GLU A 180 19.94 -3.13 -1.50
N PRO A 181 18.79 -2.44 -1.46
CA PRO A 181 18.46 -1.33 -2.37
C PRO A 181 19.55 -0.26 -2.43
N GLY A 182 19.82 0.26 -3.63
CA GLY A 182 20.83 1.28 -3.86
C GLY A 182 21.43 1.23 -5.26
N VAL A 183 22.52 1.96 -5.45
CA VAL A 183 23.31 2.04 -6.68
C VAL A 183 24.52 1.11 -6.56
N TYR A 184 24.75 0.27 -7.56
CA TYR A 184 25.85 -0.69 -7.61
C TYR A 184 26.22 -1.06 -9.05
N ARG A 185 27.35 -1.76 -9.26
CA ARG A 185 27.71 -2.30 -10.58
C ARG A 185 27.29 -3.76 -10.73
N ASP A 186 26.53 -4.07 -11.78
CA ASP A 186 26.23 -5.44 -12.21
C ASP A 186 26.79 -5.67 -13.62
N GLY A 187 27.51 -6.77 -13.82
CA GLY A 187 28.22 -7.04 -15.08
C GLY A 187 29.19 -5.93 -15.52
N GLY A 188 29.61 -5.04 -14.62
CA GLY A 188 30.43 -3.86 -14.90
C GLY A 188 29.66 -2.64 -15.41
N ARG A 189 28.33 -2.61 -15.30
CA ARG A 189 27.46 -1.45 -15.59
C ARG A 189 26.80 -0.94 -14.33
N TRP A 190 26.60 0.36 -14.24
CA TRP A 190 25.87 0.95 -13.12
C TRP A 190 24.36 0.72 -13.26
N GLN A 191 23.74 0.34 -12.15
CA GLN A 191 22.29 0.31 -12.01
C GLN A 191 21.88 0.70 -10.59
N ALA A 192 20.67 1.23 -10.47
CA ALA A 192 20.04 1.61 -9.22
C ALA A 192 18.75 0.80 -9.06
N TRP A 193 18.48 0.28 -7.87
CA TRP A 193 17.27 -0.50 -7.62
C TRP A 193 16.67 -0.27 -6.24
N ALA A 194 15.36 -0.54 -6.13
CA ALA A 194 14.65 -0.61 -4.87
C ALA A 194 13.51 -1.62 -4.93
N TRP A 195 13.03 -2.06 -3.76
CA TRP A 195 11.85 -2.90 -3.64
C TRP A 195 10.59 -2.20 -4.18
N HIS A 196 9.69 -2.98 -4.78
CA HIS A 196 8.36 -2.52 -5.13
C HIS A 196 7.58 -2.07 -3.88
N PRO A 197 6.70 -1.04 -3.93
CA PRO A 197 5.95 -0.55 -2.76
C PRO A 197 5.15 -1.61 -2.01
N ARG A 198 4.76 -2.70 -2.69
CA ARG A 198 4.02 -3.84 -2.14
C ARG A 198 4.91 -5.07 -1.93
N HIS A 199 6.18 -4.89 -1.57
CA HIS A 199 7.09 -5.98 -1.22
C HIS A 199 6.75 -6.58 0.15
N ARG A 200 6.55 -7.89 0.19
CA ARG A 200 6.50 -8.68 1.43
C ARG A 200 7.84 -9.36 1.65
N ALA A 201 8.29 -9.42 2.90
CA ALA A 201 9.49 -10.15 3.29
C ALA A 201 9.43 -11.69 3.01
N GLU A 202 8.26 -12.23 2.68
CA GLU A 202 8.04 -13.67 2.43
C GLU A 202 7.72 -14.00 0.96
N ASP A 203 7.30 -13.02 0.14
CA ASP A 203 6.94 -13.23 -1.27
C ASP A 203 7.94 -12.52 -2.21
N ALA A 204 8.62 -13.30 -3.05
CA ALA A 204 9.85 -12.91 -3.73
C ALA A 204 9.72 -11.82 -4.81
N ASN A 205 10.63 -10.84 -4.73
CA ASN A 205 11.38 -10.29 -5.88
C ASN A 205 10.66 -9.42 -6.93
N GLU A 206 9.66 -8.62 -6.56
CA GLU A 206 9.32 -7.46 -7.39
C GLU A 206 10.19 -6.25 -7.00
N ALA A 207 11.07 -5.87 -7.93
CA ALA A 207 12.05 -4.79 -7.77
C ALA A 207 11.93 -3.78 -8.92
N ILE A 208 12.03 -2.50 -8.59
CA ILE A 208 12.15 -1.41 -9.55
C ILE A 208 13.63 -1.25 -9.84
N ILE A 209 14.05 -1.54 -11.07
CA ILE A 209 15.44 -1.42 -11.52
C ILE A 209 15.53 -0.31 -12.57
N VAL A 210 16.57 0.52 -12.47
CA VAL A 210 16.95 1.57 -13.41
C VAL A 210 18.40 1.33 -13.81
N THR A 211 18.67 1.28 -15.10
CA THR A 211 20.01 1.05 -15.66
C THR A 211 20.53 2.28 -16.41
N GLU A 212 21.79 2.29 -16.80
CA GLU A 212 22.36 3.26 -17.75
C GLU A 212 21.53 3.46 -19.03
N ALA A 213 20.73 2.45 -19.44
CA ALA A 213 19.88 2.53 -20.64
C ALA A 213 18.53 3.23 -20.41
N ASP A 214 18.18 3.56 -19.17
CA ASP A 214 16.95 4.27 -18.79
C ASP A 214 17.14 5.81 -18.70
N LEU A 215 18.36 6.32 -18.91
CA LEU A 215 18.77 7.70 -18.64
C LEU A 215 18.71 8.67 -19.84
#